data_AF-A0A2V2WG69-F1
#
_entry.id   AF-A0A2V2WG69-F1
#
_cell.length_a   1.000
_cell.length_b   1.000
_cell.length_c   1.000
_cell.angle_alpha   90.00
_cell.angle_beta   90.00
_cell.angle_gamma   90.00
#
_symmetry.space_group_name_H-M   'P 1'
#
loop_
_entity.id
_entity.type
_entity.pdbx_description
1 polymer ?
#
loop_
_entity_poly.entity_id
_entity_poly.type
_entity_poly.pdbx_seq_one_letter_code
_entity_poly.pdbx_strand_id
1 'polypeptide(L)'
;MTQLQLECPYFFSSIDVHEYSARVELDQLLSSSGEGLYAFSESKMTDWESSVSRMAASLWSSGALQGICQQLKALKKEDTLVRLLLHAASQLDPNNSAFEIYLAERNGNRSQCFSSTLNAVYNQKVKVLTAVISTLEETWNTHRSVVDDLLGGPLSSGSIWQVEPSDEMAHCFLFDWMCVPRDDATITSMLKETLVTARSPFLEAYLHQNALTLGEQYAHYLRRTKKNYKKAIEVCAAMAQAPLADIPREERIPYRLRCWSEARDCAAECNSDQLSLLEERVKLMEAQLQLSKIICEFINSGLPQLDRQVSVSGRGFLTERQVALEQLELVDNFALSTSQLLEVAGLFYAFGGAEIQLDVLSAANVTDASLYAACVESAFKRRNTTVEETARRIIGKCRHLIAFPLSHVAKILEAYAFHQSPDGSTLTVDILTECGVERNIVFSTLATIVEKKDTVGLPCEAFDESGVTDAFLMHSLAVALHRVVFAPHVGSVQLHFLRNALNTVREGINRVAYFPADEDSCRALTAAERILEQCHLATSRLTSRPVF
;
A
#
# COMPACT_ATOMS: atom_id res chain seq x y z
N MET A 1 36.63 -57.80 6.97
CA MET A 1 37.37 -56.57 6.62
C MET A 1 38.69 -56.46 7.39
N THR A 2 38.72 -56.76 8.68
CA THR A 2 39.96 -56.78 9.50
C THR A 2 41.09 -57.66 8.94
N GLN A 3 40.76 -58.75 8.23
CA GLN A 3 41.76 -59.69 7.71
C GLN A 3 42.52 -59.16 6.47
N LEU A 4 41.84 -58.50 5.52
CA LEU A 4 42.46 -57.90 4.34
C LEU A 4 43.35 -56.69 4.69
N GLN A 5 43.01 -55.95 5.75
CA GLN A 5 43.84 -54.86 6.28
C GLN A 5 45.14 -55.35 6.91
N LEU A 6 45.06 -56.46 7.66
CA LEU A 6 46.24 -57.09 8.26
C LEU A 6 47.18 -57.66 7.18
N GLU A 7 46.62 -58.13 6.07
CA GLU A 7 47.38 -58.77 4.99
C GLU A 7 47.91 -57.78 3.92
N CYS A 8 47.30 -56.59 3.75
CA CYS A 8 47.67 -55.62 2.71
C CYS A 8 47.77 -54.15 3.21
N PRO A 9 48.58 -53.85 4.25
CA PRO A 9 48.59 -52.54 4.91
C PRO A 9 48.99 -51.36 4.00
N TYR A 10 49.80 -51.61 2.97
CA TYR A 10 50.22 -50.57 2.01
C TYR A 10 49.15 -50.22 0.96
N PHE A 11 48.16 -51.09 0.75
CA PHE A 11 47.04 -50.83 -0.17
C PHE A 11 45.90 -50.08 0.53
N PHE A 12 45.72 -50.33 1.83
CA PHE A 12 44.72 -49.66 2.68
C PHE A 12 45.26 -48.41 3.38
N SER A 13 46.49 -47.98 3.09
CA SER A 13 47.03 -46.70 3.58
C SER A 13 46.46 -45.49 2.83
N SER A 14 45.88 -45.70 1.64
CA SER A 14 45.26 -44.68 0.78
C SER A 14 43.74 -44.81 0.65
N ILE A 15 43.16 -45.97 1.02
CA ILE A 15 41.72 -46.21 1.04
C ILE A 15 41.24 -46.00 2.47
N ASP A 16 40.51 -44.90 2.70
CA ASP A 16 39.96 -44.61 4.02
C ASP A 16 38.91 -45.67 4.38
N VAL A 17 39.23 -46.51 5.37
CA VAL A 17 38.40 -47.66 5.79
C VAL A 17 37.03 -47.19 6.25
N HIS A 18 36.95 -45.96 6.75
CA HIS A 18 35.72 -45.30 7.13
C HIS A 18 34.83 -44.98 5.93
N GLU A 19 35.41 -44.60 4.78
CA GLU A 19 34.67 -44.42 3.52
C GLU A 19 34.03 -45.74 3.06
N TYR A 20 34.80 -46.82 3.04
CA TYR A 20 34.29 -48.12 2.60
C TYR A 20 33.24 -48.68 3.58
N SER A 21 33.43 -48.51 4.89
CA SER A 21 32.43 -48.91 5.90
C SER A 21 31.12 -48.14 5.73
N ALA A 22 31.18 -46.81 5.57
CA ALA A 22 29.99 -45.97 5.41
C ALA A 22 29.17 -46.36 4.16
N ARG A 23 29.86 -46.66 3.04
CA ARG A 23 29.21 -47.10 1.79
C ARG A 23 28.64 -48.51 1.90
N VAL A 24 29.38 -49.45 2.50
CA VAL A 24 28.88 -50.81 2.73
C VAL A 24 27.72 -50.85 3.71
N GLU A 25 27.75 -50.03 4.77
CA GLU A 25 26.64 -49.91 5.72
C GLU A 25 25.41 -49.31 5.04
N LEU A 26 25.58 -48.29 4.20
CA LEU A 26 24.49 -47.76 3.38
C LEU A 26 23.94 -48.87 2.46
N ASP A 27 24.78 -49.53 1.68
CA ASP A 27 24.36 -50.63 0.80
C ASP A 27 23.71 -51.79 1.58
N GLN A 28 24.12 -52.10 2.81
CA GLN A 28 23.53 -53.14 3.67
C GLN A 28 22.18 -52.72 4.28
N LEU A 29 22.08 -51.47 4.75
CA LEU A 29 20.81 -50.87 5.18
C LEU A 29 19.79 -50.90 4.05
N LEU A 30 20.26 -50.83 2.81
CA LEU A 30 19.43 -50.81 1.61
C LEU A 30 19.17 -52.21 1.03
N SER A 31 20.12 -53.15 1.08
CA SER A 31 19.97 -54.51 0.53
C SER A 31 19.10 -55.42 1.40
N SER A 32 18.91 -55.08 2.68
CA SER A 32 18.00 -55.80 3.59
C SER A 32 16.50 -55.51 3.34
N SER A 33 16.18 -54.66 2.35
CA SER A 33 14.81 -54.21 2.02
C SER A 33 14.14 -54.97 0.86
N GLY A 34 14.72 -56.09 0.41
CA GLY A 34 14.14 -56.97 -0.61
C GLY A 34 12.77 -57.59 -0.25
N GLU A 35 12.31 -57.45 0.99
CA GLU A 35 10.97 -57.88 1.44
C GLU A 35 10.15 -56.68 1.96
N GLY A 36 9.38 -56.06 1.06
CA GLY A 36 8.26 -55.17 1.41
C GLY A 36 8.61 -53.69 1.61
N LEU A 37 7.89 -52.83 0.88
CA LEU A 37 7.91 -51.36 0.89
C LEU A 37 7.54 -50.68 2.24
N TYR A 38 7.53 -51.40 3.37
CA TYR A 38 7.06 -50.91 4.67
C TYR A 38 7.91 -51.41 5.85
N ALA A 39 9.22 -51.20 5.87
CA ALA A 39 10.01 -51.27 7.10
C ALA A 39 11.39 -50.60 6.97
N PHE A 40 11.43 -49.34 6.54
CA PHE A 40 12.60 -48.52 6.85
C PHE A 40 12.54 -48.21 8.35
N SER A 41 13.47 -48.73 9.15
CA SER A 41 13.61 -48.26 10.52
C SER A 41 14.30 -46.90 10.44
N GLU A 42 13.51 -45.82 10.51
CA GLU A 42 14.02 -44.44 10.54
C GLU A 42 15.16 -44.30 11.55
N SER A 43 15.07 -44.99 12.69
CA SER A 43 16.13 -45.04 13.70
C SER A 43 17.49 -45.52 13.18
N LYS A 44 17.55 -46.58 12.36
CA LYS A 44 18.81 -47.08 11.79
C LYS A 44 19.45 -46.10 10.81
N MET A 45 18.63 -45.35 10.08
CA MET A 45 19.13 -44.31 9.18
C MET A 45 19.63 -43.11 9.93
N THR A 46 18.94 -42.70 11.00
CA THR A 46 19.40 -41.62 11.86
C THR A 46 20.72 -41.98 12.56
N ASP A 47 20.88 -43.23 12.99
CA ASP A 47 22.12 -43.74 13.58
C ASP A 47 23.27 -43.74 12.55
N TRP A 48 23.00 -44.18 11.32
CA TRP A 48 23.97 -44.14 10.23
C TRP A 48 24.33 -42.70 9.85
N GLU A 49 23.35 -41.82 9.66
CA GLU A 49 23.54 -40.41 9.38
C GLU A 49 24.43 -39.78 10.45
N SER A 50 24.12 -40.01 11.73
CA SER A 50 24.91 -39.49 12.85
C SER A 50 26.36 -39.99 12.86
N SER A 51 26.61 -41.22 12.40
CA SER A 51 27.95 -41.78 12.27
C SER A 51 28.73 -41.12 11.13
N VAL A 52 28.11 -41.01 9.95
CA VAL A 52 28.72 -40.42 8.74
C VAL A 52 28.91 -38.91 8.89
N SER A 53 27.96 -38.22 9.51
CA SER A 53 28.01 -36.77 9.74
C SER A 53 29.29 -36.35 10.45
N ARG A 54 29.83 -37.14 11.39
CA ARG A 54 31.06 -36.81 12.15
C ARG A 54 32.34 -36.78 11.31
N MET A 55 32.32 -37.35 10.11
CA MET A 55 33.47 -37.46 9.22
C MET A 55 33.20 -36.88 7.82
N ALA A 56 32.12 -36.10 7.68
CA ALA A 56 31.61 -35.64 6.40
C ALA A 56 32.64 -34.80 5.61
N ALA A 57 33.45 -33.96 6.25
CA ALA A 57 34.51 -33.21 5.56
C ALA A 57 35.65 -34.10 5.01
N SER A 58 36.01 -35.16 5.73
CA SER A 58 37.01 -36.14 5.25
C SER A 58 36.49 -36.86 4.01
N LEU A 59 35.25 -37.34 4.08
CA LEU A 59 34.57 -38.01 2.98
C LEU A 59 34.37 -37.09 1.77
N TRP A 60 34.12 -35.80 1.98
CA TRP A 60 34.07 -34.83 0.89
C TRP A 60 35.42 -34.68 0.20
N SER A 61 36.49 -34.59 1.00
CA SER A 61 37.85 -34.40 0.50
C SER A 61 38.37 -35.62 -0.28
N SER A 62 37.93 -36.83 0.08
CA SER A 62 38.30 -38.07 -0.62
C SER A 62 37.49 -38.33 -1.90
N GLY A 63 36.36 -37.64 -2.11
CA GLY A 63 35.43 -37.94 -3.20
C GLY A 63 34.30 -38.93 -2.83
N ALA A 64 34.36 -39.51 -1.63
CA ALA A 64 33.41 -40.49 -1.14
C ALA A 64 32.01 -39.92 -0.98
N LEU A 65 31.93 -38.71 -0.42
CA LEU A 65 30.65 -38.09 -0.07
C LEU A 65 29.82 -37.82 -1.32
N GLN A 66 30.44 -37.45 -2.45
CA GLN A 66 29.72 -37.28 -3.72
C GLN A 66 29.06 -38.60 -4.18
N GLY A 67 29.74 -39.74 -4.00
CA GLY A 67 29.18 -41.06 -4.28
C GLY A 67 28.01 -41.42 -3.37
N ILE A 68 28.15 -41.13 -2.06
CA ILE A 68 27.08 -41.33 -1.08
C ILE A 68 25.87 -40.44 -1.42
N CYS A 69 26.09 -39.17 -1.78
CA CYS A 69 25.04 -38.25 -2.20
C CYS A 69 24.28 -38.76 -3.44
N GLN A 70 24.98 -39.34 -4.43
CA GLN A 70 24.32 -39.93 -5.60
C GLN A 70 23.44 -41.12 -5.23
N GLN A 71 23.89 -41.98 -4.32
CA GLN A 71 23.10 -43.10 -3.81
C GLN A 71 21.86 -42.60 -3.05
N LEU A 72 22.02 -41.63 -2.14
CA LEU A 72 20.90 -41.03 -1.40
C LEU A 72 19.88 -40.37 -2.33
N LYS A 73 20.34 -39.68 -3.39
CA LYS A 73 19.47 -39.09 -4.40
C LYS A 73 18.67 -40.15 -5.17
N ALA A 74 19.29 -41.26 -5.57
CA ALA A 74 18.58 -42.37 -6.23
C ALA A 74 17.47 -42.97 -5.34
N LEU A 75 17.60 -42.82 -4.02
CA LEU A 75 16.68 -43.34 -3.01
C LEU A 75 15.67 -42.30 -2.51
N LYS A 76 15.68 -41.09 -3.08
CA LYS A 76 14.80 -39.98 -2.66
C LYS A 76 14.98 -39.62 -1.18
N LYS A 77 16.24 -39.61 -0.73
CA LYS A 77 16.68 -39.20 0.62
C LYS A 77 17.46 -37.89 0.55
N GLU A 78 16.89 -36.91 -0.13
CA GLU A 78 17.52 -35.61 -0.35
C GLU A 78 17.67 -34.80 0.96
N ASP A 79 16.84 -35.07 1.97
CA ASP A 79 16.96 -34.46 3.30
C ASP A 79 18.26 -34.86 4.01
N THR A 80 18.56 -36.16 4.10
CA THR A 80 19.81 -36.64 4.68
C THR A 80 21.02 -36.20 3.85
N LEU A 81 20.89 -36.19 2.52
CA LEU A 81 21.94 -35.69 1.61
C LEU A 81 22.32 -34.25 1.97
N VAL A 82 21.33 -33.36 2.08
CA VAL A 82 21.55 -31.94 2.42
C VAL A 82 22.18 -31.80 3.80
N ARG A 83 21.72 -32.54 4.82
CA ARG A 83 22.32 -32.50 6.17
C ARG A 83 23.79 -32.91 6.15
N LEU A 84 24.14 -34.00 5.46
CA LEU A 84 25.53 -34.46 5.35
C LEU A 84 26.45 -33.44 4.67
N LEU A 85 25.96 -32.77 3.61
CA LEU A 85 26.72 -31.71 2.96
C LEU A 85 26.92 -30.49 3.89
N LEU A 86 25.92 -30.12 4.70
CA LEU A 86 26.08 -29.02 5.66
C LEU A 86 27.07 -29.37 6.77
N HIS A 87 27.02 -30.60 7.30
CA HIS A 87 28.04 -31.10 8.24
C HIS A 87 29.45 -31.06 7.61
N ALA A 88 29.59 -31.43 6.33
CA ALA A 88 30.86 -31.34 5.62
C ALA A 88 31.34 -29.87 5.50
N ALA A 89 30.44 -28.94 5.16
CA ALA A 89 30.77 -27.51 5.03
C ALA A 89 31.25 -26.91 6.36
N SER A 90 30.56 -27.23 7.47
CA SER A 90 30.92 -26.78 8.82
C SER A 90 32.28 -27.35 9.27
N GLN A 91 32.53 -28.64 9.02
CA GLN A 91 33.80 -29.29 9.39
C GLN A 91 35.01 -28.86 8.54
N LEU A 92 34.80 -28.43 7.30
CA LEU A 92 35.87 -27.87 6.46
C LEU A 92 36.37 -26.52 7.01
N ASP A 93 35.52 -25.78 7.71
CA ASP A 93 35.85 -24.48 8.31
C ASP A 93 35.22 -24.32 9.71
N PRO A 94 35.72 -25.05 10.74
CA PRO A 94 35.08 -25.09 12.07
C PRO A 94 35.07 -23.74 12.80
N ASN A 95 36.01 -22.85 12.44
CA ASN A 95 36.15 -21.53 13.04
C ASN A 95 35.46 -20.44 12.20
N ASN A 96 34.75 -20.83 11.13
CA ASN A 96 34.11 -19.93 10.18
C ASN A 96 35.04 -18.83 9.62
N SER A 97 36.33 -19.14 9.47
CA SER A 97 37.35 -18.19 9.04
C SER A 97 37.20 -17.79 7.57
N ALA A 98 36.58 -18.64 6.75
CA ALA A 98 36.32 -18.36 5.34
C ALA A 98 35.21 -17.31 5.13
N PHE A 99 34.45 -16.96 6.18
CA PHE A 99 33.38 -15.97 6.09
C PHE A 99 33.88 -14.57 5.74
N GLU A 100 35.08 -14.18 6.18
CA GLU A 100 35.68 -12.89 5.82
C GLU A 100 35.90 -12.77 4.31
N ILE A 101 36.35 -13.86 3.66
CA ILE A 101 36.51 -13.93 2.20
C ILE A 101 35.13 -13.80 1.53
N TYR A 102 34.13 -14.52 2.04
CA TYR A 102 32.76 -14.47 1.54
C TYR A 102 32.19 -13.03 1.54
N LEU A 103 32.33 -12.32 2.66
CA LEU A 103 31.88 -10.93 2.79
C LEU A 103 32.68 -9.99 1.88
N ALA A 104 33.97 -10.22 1.71
CA ALA A 104 34.80 -9.42 0.80
C ALA A 104 34.36 -9.59 -0.67
N GLU A 105 34.12 -10.82 -1.11
CA GLU A 105 33.63 -11.09 -2.47
C GLU A 105 32.25 -10.48 -2.72
N ARG A 106 31.34 -10.60 -1.75
CA ARG A 106 29.99 -10.02 -1.83
C ARG A 106 30.02 -8.50 -2.00
N ASN A 107 30.95 -7.83 -1.32
CA ASN A 107 31.12 -6.38 -1.39
C ASN A 107 31.94 -5.93 -2.63
N GLY A 108 32.23 -6.82 -3.57
CA GLY A 108 33.01 -6.50 -4.78
C GLY A 108 34.52 -6.33 -4.54
N ASN A 109 35.01 -6.61 -3.33
CA ASN A 109 36.40 -6.44 -2.93
C ASN A 109 37.18 -7.74 -3.16
N ARG A 110 37.40 -8.13 -4.42
CA ARG A 110 38.04 -9.40 -4.81
C ARG A 110 39.55 -9.52 -4.57
N SER A 111 40.13 -8.70 -3.71
CA SER A 111 41.59 -8.72 -3.49
C SER A 111 41.96 -8.07 -2.16
N GLN A 112 41.82 -8.83 -1.08
CA GLN A 112 42.61 -8.62 0.14
C GLN A 112 43.55 -9.81 0.29
N CYS A 113 44.75 -9.59 0.85
CA CYS A 113 45.84 -10.55 1.02
C CYS A 113 45.48 -11.76 1.92
N PHE A 114 44.48 -12.55 1.55
CA PHE A 114 44.14 -13.77 2.25
C PHE A 114 45.19 -14.85 1.95
N SER A 115 45.49 -15.69 2.95
CA SER A 115 46.44 -16.78 2.78
C SER A 115 45.94 -17.79 1.73
N SER A 116 46.87 -18.45 1.03
CA SER A 116 46.52 -19.50 0.06
C SER A 116 45.72 -20.64 0.72
N THR A 117 46.04 -20.97 1.97
CA THR A 117 45.33 -21.97 2.77
C THR A 117 43.89 -21.58 3.04
N LEU A 118 43.62 -20.34 3.46
CA LEU A 118 42.26 -19.88 3.74
C LEU A 118 41.42 -19.82 2.46
N ASN A 119 42.01 -19.38 1.34
CA ASN A 119 41.35 -19.43 0.03
C ASN A 119 41.00 -20.86 -0.40
N ALA A 120 41.88 -21.85 -0.13
CA ALA A 120 41.60 -23.24 -0.45
C ALA A 120 40.41 -23.78 0.37
N VAL A 121 40.34 -23.45 1.66
CA VAL A 121 39.20 -23.79 2.53
C VAL A 121 37.91 -23.14 2.02
N TYR A 122 37.94 -21.84 1.75
CA TYR A 122 36.80 -21.10 1.19
C TYR A 122 36.28 -21.74 -0.10
N ASN A 123 37.17 -22.03 -1.06
CA ASN A 123 36.80 -22.64 -2.32
C ASN A 123 36.17 -24.03 -2.15
N GLN A 124 36.65 -24.83 -1.19
CA GLN A 124 36.04 -26.13 -0.90
C GLN A 124 34.68 -25.99 -0.24
N LYS A 125 34.55 -25.08 0.74
CA LYS A 125 33.26 -24.80 1.40
C LYS A 125 32.21 -24.32 0.40
N VAL A 126 32.56 -23.40 -0.50
CA VAL A 126 31.67 -22.95 -1.58
C VAL A 126 31.24 -24.10 -2.49
N LYS A 127 32.13 -25.02 -2.86
CA LYS A 127 31.76 -26.20 -3.67
C LYS A 127 30.73 -27.09 -2.96
N VAL A 128 30.91 -27.33 -1.67
CA VAL A 128 29.95 -28.11 -0.86
C VAL A 128 28.60 -27.40 -0.80
N LEU A 129 28.58 -26.10 -0.48
CA LEU A 129 27.34 -25.32 -0.40
C LEU A 129 26.64 -25.17 -1.75
N THR A 130 27.40 -25.13 -2.85
CA THR A 130 26.83 -25.17 -4.21
C THR A 130 26.16 -26.51 -4.49
N ALA A 131 26.70 -27.62 -3.98
CA ALA A 131 26.05 -28.93 -4.08
C ALA A 131 24.75 -28.99 -3.24
N VAL A 132 24.71 -28.32 -2.09
CA VAL A 132 23.46 -28.15 -1.30
C VAL A 132 22.41 -27.43 -2.15
N ILE A 133 22.74 -26.27 -2.71
CA ILE A 133 21.85 -25.50 -3.59
C ILE A 133 21.36 -26.35 -4.75
N SER A 134 22.28 -26.99 -5.47
CA SER A 134 21.95 -27.81 -6.64
C SER A 134 20.96 -28.91 -6.28
N THR A 135 21.16 -29.55 -5.12
CA THR A 135 20.22 -30.56 -4.61
C THR A 135 18.85 -29.95 -4.32
N LEU A 136 18.79 -28.79 -3.65
CA LEU A 136 17.51 -28.12 -3.35
C LEU A 136 16.75 -27.73 -4.63
N GLU A 137 17.45 -27.21 -5.64
CA GLU A 137 16.86 -26.80 -6.92
C GLU A 137 16.33 -27.99 -7.72
N GLU A 138 17.09 -29.08 -7.80
CA GLU A 138 16.63 -30.31 -8.44
C GLU A 138 15.41 -30.91 -7.71
N THR A 139 15.46 -30.92 -6.37
CA THR A 139 14.40 -31.48 -5.51
C THR A 139 13.14 -30.62 -5.54
N TRP A 140 13.26 -29.32 -5.82
CA TRP A 140 12.13 -28.38 -5.91
C TRP A 140 11.03 -28.87 -6.85
N ASN A 141 11.43 -29.44 -8.00
CA ASN A 141 10.51 -29.90 -9.04
C ASN A 141 10.08 -31.36 -8.87
N THR A 142 10.86 -32.18 -8.16
CA THR A 142 10.60 -33.64 -8.04
C THR A 142 9.97 -34.04 -6.71
N HIS A 143 10.39 -33.43 -5.59
CA HIS A 143 9.95 -33.76 -4.23
C HIS A 143 9.76 -32.50 -3.39
N ARG A 144 8.82 -31.63 -3.82
CA ARG A 144 8.53 -30.33 -3.19
C ARG A 144 8.43 -30.35 -1.67
N SER A 145 7.75 -31.36 -1.11
CA SER A 145 7.56 -31.50 0.34
C SER A 145 8.88 -31.56 1.11
N VAL A 146 9.90 -32.23 0.56
CA VAL A 146 11.23 -32.31 1.19
C VAL A 146 11.89 -30.94 1.27
N VAL A 147 11.73 -30.12 0.22
CA VAL A 147 12.26 -28.76 0.21
C VAL A 147 11.52 -27.88 1.21
N ASP A 148 10.20 -28.01 1.30
CA ASP A 148 9.39 -27.30 2.30
C ASP A 148 9.77 -27.71 3.73
N ASP A 149 10.11 -28.98 3.99
CA ASP A 149 10.58 -29.45 5.30
C ASP A 149 12.01 -28.95 5.64
N LEU A 150 12.88 -28.86 4.62
CA LEU A 150 14.26 -28.40 4.78
C LEU A 150 14.33 -26.88 4.95
N LEU A 151 13.82 -26.11 3.99
CA LEU A 151 13.89 -24.64 3.99
C LEU A 151 12.81 -24.00 4.86
N GLY A 152 11.64 -24.63 4.91
CA GLY A 152 10.43 -24.08 5.50
C GLY A 152 9.49 -23.53 4.44
N GLY A 153 8.50 -22.79 4.93
CA GLY A 153 7.57 -22.03 4.11
C GLY A 153 7.22 -20.68 4.73
N PRO A 154 6.27 -19.96 4.13
CA PRO A 154 5.86 -18.62 4.60
C PRO A 154 5.31 -18.57 6.03
N LEU A 155 5.00 -19.73 6.62
CA LEU A 155 4.40 -19.86 7.96
C LEU A 155 5.33 -20.55 8.98
N SER A 156 6.38 -21.24 8.53
CA SER A 156 7.23 -22.06 9.40
C SER A 156 8.67 -22.10 8.92
N SER A 157 9.60 -22.07 9.87
CA SER A 157 11.01 -22.31 9.60
C SER A 157 11.26 -23.77 9.25
N GLY A 158 12.13 -24.03 8.29
CA GLY A 158 12.60 -25.37 7.99
C GLY A 158 13.67 -25.89 8.96
N SER A 159 13.98 -27.17 8.80
CA SER A 159 14.94 -27.91 9.63
C SER A 159 16.41 -27.60 9.33
N ILE A 160 16.71 -27.08 8.14
CA ILE A 160 18.09 -26.83 7.67
C ILE A 160 18.89 -25.92 8.61
N TRP A 161 18.21 -24.97 9.26
CA TRP A 161 18.83 -23.98 10.15
C TRP A 161 19.28 -24.54 11.51
N GLN A 162 18.95 -25.80 11.82
CA GLN A 162 19.32 -26.48 13.06
C GLN A 162 20.43 -27.51 12.86
N VAL A 163 20.85 -27.78 11.62
CA VAL A 163 21.88 -28.79 11.30
C VAL A 163 23.24 -28.33 11.80
N GLU A 164 23.63 -27.10 11.49
CA GLU A 164 24.91 -26.49 11.89
C GLU A 164 24.66 -25.04 12.33
N PRO A 165 24.04 -24.80 13.50
CA PRO A 165 23.53 -23.48 13.90
C PRO A 165 24.62 -22.43 14.13
N SER A 166 25.89 -22.82 14.21
CA SER A 166 27.05 -21.94 14.34
C SER A 166 27.73 -21.56 13.02
N ASP A 167 27.34 -22.18 11.89
CA ASP A 167 27.96 -21.90 10.59
C ASP A 167 27.31 -20.67 9.91
N GLU A 168 27.76 -19.47 10.29
CA GLU A 168 27.22 -18.22 9.76
C GLU A 168 27.42 -18.07 8.25
N MET A 169 28.55 -18.56 7.70
CA MET A 169 28.80 -18.51 6.27
C MET A 169 27.79 -19.36 5.49
N ALA A 170 27.54 -20.59 5.92
CA ALA A 170 26.56 -21.46 5.26
C ALA A 170 25.16 -20.85 5.28
N HIS A 171 24.75 -20.29 6.42
CA HIS A 171 23.46 -19.62 6.55
C HIS A 171 23.35 -18.40 5.62
N CYS A 172 24.34 -17.50 5.64
CA CYS A 172 24.34 -16.33 4.77
C CYS A 172 24.37 -16.70 3.29
N PHE A 173 25.12 -17.75 2.91
CA PHE A 173 25.18 -18.27 1.56
C PHE A 173 23.81 -18.75 1.07
N LEU A 174 23.06 -19.46 1.91
CA LEU A 174 21.70 -19.88 1.61
C LEU A 174 20.73 -18.69 1.52
N PHE A 175 20.86 -17.69 2.41
CA PHE A 175 20.05 -16.48 2.33
C PHE A 175 20.27 -15.71 1.02
N ASP A 176 21.53 -15.55 0.61
CA ASP A 176 21.86 -14.89 -0.64
C ASP A 176 21.26 -15.67 -1.84
N TRP A 177 21.36 -17.01 -1.83
CA TRP A 177 20.72 -17.87 -2.86
C TRP A 177 19.19 -17.72 -2.92
N MET A 178 18.51 -17.62 -1.77
CA MET A 178 17.06 -17.39 -1.69
C MET A 178 16.66 -16.02 -2.24
N CYS A 179 17.58 -15.05 -2.22
CA CYS A 179 17.36 -13.69 -2.73
C CYS A 179 17.67 -13.51 -4.22
N VAL A 180 18.36 -14.46 -4.86
CA VAL A 180 18.69 -14.40 -6.29
C VAL A 180 17.38 -14.40 -7.13
N PRO A 181 17.21 -13.53 -8.13
CA PRO A 181 16.04 -13.58 -9.02
C PRO A 181 15.99 -14.87 -9.83
N ARG A 182 14.80 -15.46 -9.96
CA ARG A 182 14.50 -16.59 -10.86
C ARG A 182 13.67 -16.11 -12.05
N ASP A 183 13.65 -16.90 -13.13
CA ASP A 183 12.82 -16.63 -14.31
C ASP A 183 11.32 -16.50 -13.95
N ASP A 184 10.88 -17.27 -12.96
CA ASP A 184 9.56 -17.14 -12.35
C ASP A 184 9.61 -16.22 -11.12
N ALA A 185 8.96 -15.05 -11.23
CA ALA A 185 8.85 -14.09 -10.15
C ALA A 185 8.11 -14.64 -8.92
N THR A 186 7.22 -15.62 -9.09
CA THR A 186 6.49 -16.24 -7.98
C THR A 186 7.41 -17.10 -7.10
N ILE A 187 8.37 -17.80 -7.71
CA ILE A 187 9.38 -18.58 -6.98
C ILE A 187 10.27 -17.63 -6.19
N THR A 188 10.71 -16.53 -6.82
CA THR A 188 11.52 -15.50 -6.16
C THR A 188 10.80 -14.91 -4.94
N SER A 189 9.53 -14.56 -5.09
CA SER A 189 8.70 -14.04 -3.99
C SER A 189 8.53 -15.07 -2.87
N MET A 190 8.25 -16.33 -3.22
CA MET A 190 8.09 -17.42 -2.24
C MET A 190 9.37 -17.66 -1.44
N LEU A 191 10.53 -17.70 -2.08
CA LEU A 191 11.82 -17.85 -1.39
C LEU A 191 12.09 -16.68 -0.45
N LYS A 192 11.86 -15.43 -0.88
CA LYS A 192 12.01 -14.27 0.00
C LYS A 192 11.06 -14.29 1.19
N GLU A 193 9.83 -14.76 1.03
CA GLU A 193 8.89 -14.94 2.15
C GLU A 193 9.34 -16.07 3.10
N THR A 194 9.84 -17.19 2.57
CA THR A 194 10.42 -18.27 3.40
C THR A 194 11.65 -17.81 4.17
N LEU A 195 12.48 -16.92 3.59
CA LEU A 195 13.63 -16.35 4.29
C LEU A 195 13.21 -15.63 5.58
N VAL A 196 12.08 -14.92 5.55
CA VAL A 196 11.56 -14.15 6.69
C VAL A 196 11.18 -15.04 7.89
N THR A 197 10.84 -16.31 7.66
CA THR A 197 10.48 -17.25 8.73
C THR A 197 11.64 -18.09 9.23
N ALA A 198 12.82 -18.02 8.59
CA ALA A 198 13.97 -18.83 8.94
C ALA A 198 14.44 -18.55 10.38
N ARG A 199 14.49 -19.60 11.21
CA ARG A 199 14.99 -19.55 12.60
C ARG A 199 16.50 -19.70 12.67
N SER A 200 17.21 -18.89 11.91
CA SER A 200 18.66 -18.75 12.03
C SER A 200 19.01 -17.64 13.01
N PRO A 201 20.06 -17.81 13.85
CA PRO A 201 20.54 -16.75 14.73
C PRO A 201 21.15 -15.56 13.96
N PHE A 202 21.54 -15.74 12.69
CA PHE A 202 22.23 -14.74 11.88
C PHE A 202 21.28 -13.89 11.00
N LEU A 203 20.02 -14.31 10.86
CA LEU A 203 19.08 -13.70 9.92
C LEU A 203 18.83 -12.22 10.20
N GLU A 204 18.68 -11.82 11.47
CA GLU A 204 18.41 -10.42 11.82
C GLU A 204 19.56 -9.50 11.42
N ALA A 205 20.80 -9.91 11.69
CA ALA A 205 21.99 -9.15 11.33
C ALA A 205 22.14 -9.07 9.80
N TYR A 206 21.93 -10.20 9.10
CA TYR A 206 21.96 -10.25 7.65
C TYR A 206 20.93 -9.31 7.02
N LEU A 207 19.66 -9.36 7.44
CA LEU A 207 18.61 -8.50 6.89
C LEU A 207 18.86 -7.03 7.21
N HIS A 208 19.37 -6.72 8.40
CA HIS A 208 19.70 -5.36 8.79
C HIS A 208 20.82 -4.76 7.92
N GLN A 209 21.90 -5.52 7.70
CA GLN A 209 23.02 -5.09 6.83
C GLN A 209 22.59 -4.89 5.37
N ASN A 210 21.57 -5.63 4.93
CA ASN A 210 21.04 -5.59 3.56
C ASN A 210 19.71 -4.83 3.44
N ALA A 211 19.36 -3.98 4.41
CA ALA A 211 18.06 -3.30 4.45
C ALA A 211 17.79 -2.40 3.23
N LEU A 212 18.83 -1.96 2.51
CA LEU A 212 18.68 -1.20 1.27
C LEU A 212 18.01 -2.01 0.14
N THR A 213 18.32 -3.30 0.05
CA THR A 213 17.80 -4.19 -1.01
C THR A 213 16.74 -5.16 -0.51
N LEU A 214 16.75 -5.48 0.78
CA LEU A 214 15.86 -6.44 1.45
C LEU A 214 15.00 -5.77 2.55
N GLY A 215 14.71 -4.48 2.39
CA GLY A 215 13.94 -3.70 3.36
C GLY A 215 12.56 -4.30 3.66
N GLU A 216 11.85 -4.77 2.63
CA GLU A 216 10.54 -5.44 2.77
C GLU A 216 10.66 -6.68 3.66
N GLN A 217 11.63 -7.55 3.36
CA GLN A 217 11.87 -8.78 4.12
C GLN A 217 12.31 -8.44 5.55
N TYR A 218 13.11 -7.39 5.76
CA TYR A 218 13.49 -6.97 7.10
C TYR A 218 12.31 -6.45 7.91
N ALA A 219 11.44 -5.62 7.32
CA ALA A 219 10.23 -5.13 7.97
C ALA A 219 9.28 -6.29 8.31
N HIS A 220 9.08 -7.23 7.38
CA HIS A 220 8.26 -8.42 7.62
C HIS A 220 8.84 -9.32 8.71
N TYR A 221 10.17 -9.50 8.78
CA TYR A 221 10.84 -10.24 9.86
C TYR A 221 10.60 -9.58 11.22
N LEU A 222 10.76 -8.26 11.29
CA LEU A 222 10.52 -7.50 12.51
C LEU A 222 9.06 -7.61 12.97
N ARG A 223 8.09 -7.46 12.05
CA ARG A 223 6.65 -7.55 12.34
C ARG A 223 6.20 -8.97 12.69
N ARG A 224 6.48 -9.95 11.83
CA ARG A 224 5.91 -11.30 11.92
C ARG A 224 6.66 -12.18 12.91
N THR A 225 7.99 -12.14 12.90
CA THR A 225 8.85 -13.06 13.66
C THR A 225 9.27 -12.45 15.00
N LYS A 226 9.80 -11.22 15.00
CA LYS A 226 10.28 -10.57 16.24
C LYS A 226 9.20 -9.82 17.02
N LYS A 227 8.05 -9.55 16.40
CA LYS A 227 6.96 -8.71 16.96
C LYS A 227 7.44 -7.31 17.38
N ASN A 228 8.48 -6.81 16.73
CA ASN A 228 9.02 -5.46 16.93
C ASN A 228 8.38 -4.49 15.91
N TYR A 229 7.12 -4.13 16.19
CA TYR A 229 6.33 -3.27 15.30
C TYR A 229 6.92 -1.88 15.12
N LYS A 230 7.50 -1.29 16.19
CA LYS A 230 8.10 0.04 16.12
C LYS A 230 9.23 0.11 15.09
N LYS A 231 10.15 -0.85 15.14
CA LYS A 231 11.26 -0.91 14.17
C LYS A 231 10.78 -1.26 12.76
N ALA A 232 9.74 -2.10 12.64
CA ALA A 232 9.12 -2.37 11.34
C ALA A 232 8.53 -1.11 10.69
N ILE A 233 7.82 -0.28 11.47
CA ILE A 233 7.28 1.02 11.02
C ILE A 233 8.42 1.94 10.55
N GLU A 234 9.51 2.04 11.32
CA GLU A 234 10.69 2.85 10.96
C GLU A 234 11.31 2.40 9.62
N VAL A 235 11.43 1.09 9.40
CA VAL A 235 11.96 0.51 8.15
C VAL A 235 11.02 0.81 6.97
N CYS A 236 9.72 0.54 7.11
CA CYS A 236 8.73 0.85 6.07
C CYS A 236 8.71 2.34 5.72
N ALA A 237 8.79 3.22 6.72
CA ALA A 237 8.86 4.67 6.52
C ALA A 237 10.14 5.09 5.77
N ALA A 238 11.28 4.52 6.13
CA ALA A 238 12.56 4.78 5.45
C ALA A 238 12.51 4.35 3.98
N MET A 239 11.92 3.18 3.69
CA MET A 239 11.73 2.70 2.32
C MET A 239 10.80 3.59 1.50
N ALA A 240 9.71 4.07 2.11
CA ALA A 240 8.78 4.97 1.45
C ALA A 240 9.41 6.34 1.11
N GLN A 241 10.42 6.76 1.88
CA GLN A 241 11.14 8.01 1.67
C GLN A 241 12.41 7.86 0.80
N ALA A 242 12.82 6.63 0.50
CA ALA A 242 14.05 6.38 -0.24
C ALA A 242 14.01 6.94 -1.68
N PRO A 243 15.18 7.30 -2.24
CA PRO A 243 15.30 7.61 -3.66
C PRO A 243 15.21 6.30 -4.47
N LEU A 244 14.04 6.01 -5.04
CA LEU A 244 13.74 4.76 -5.76
C LEU A 244 14.31 4.75 -7.20
N ALA A 245 15.61 4.99 -7.33
CA ALA A 245 16.28 5.11 -8.63
C ALA A 245 16.16 3.83 -9.48
N ASP A 246 16.24 2.67 -8.82
CA ASP A 246 16.21 1.35 -9.47
C ASP A 246 14.79 0.87 -9.83
N ILE A 247 13.75 1.56 -9.37
CA ILE A 247 12.34 1.23 -9.65
C ILE A 247 11.86 2.08 -10.85
N PRO A 248 11.14 1.49 -11.83
CA PRO A 248 10.53 2.23 -12.93
C PRO A 248 9.65 3.37 -12.42
N ARG A 249 9.67 4.53 -13.10
CA ARG A 249 9.00 5.76 -12.64
C ARG A 249 7.53 5.54 -12.25
N GLU A 250 6.81 4.82 -13.09
CA GLU A 250 5.36 4.54 -12.93
C GLU A 250 5.04 3.69 -11.68
N GLU A 251 6.01 2.91 -11.18
CA GLU A 251 5.84 2.04 -10.01
C GLU A 251 6.27 2.71 -8.70
N ARG A 252 6.92 3.88 -8.77
CA ARG A 252 7.49 4.57 -7.61
C ARG A 252 6.44 5.03 -6.60
N ILE A 253 5.34 5.65 -7.04
CA ILE A 253 4.24 6.05 -6.15
C ILE A 253 3.51 4.82 -5.57
N PRO A 254 3.10 3.83 -6.39
CA PRO A 254 2.51 2.58 -5.88
C PRO A 254 3.39 1.88 -4.83
N TYR A 255 4.70 1.79 -5.06
CA TYR A 255 5.63 1.21 -4.10
C TYR A 255 5.62 1.94 -2.76
N ARG A 256 5.70 3.28 -2.77
CA ARG A 256 5.63 4.08 -1.54
C ARG A 256 4.30 3.93 -0.81
N LEU A 257 3.20 3.86 -1.56
CA LEU A 257 1.88 3.63 -1.00
C LEU A 257 1.79 2.28 -0.29
N ARG A 258 2.39 1.21 -0.86
CA ARG A 258 2.49 -0.09 -0.19
C ARG A 258 3.30 0.02 1.10
N CYS A 259 4.47 0.64 1.08
CA CYS A 259 5.30 0.83 2.27
C CYS A 259 4.57 1.60 3.38
N TRP A 260 3.88 2.70 3.04
CA TRP A 260 3.08 3.45 4.02
C TRP A 260 1.89 2.66 4.55
N SER A 261 1.23 1.87 3.69
CA SER A 261 0.12 1.01 4.09
C SER A 261 0.58 -0.09 5.05
N GLU A 262 1.74 -0.70 4.79
CA GLU A 262 2.32 -1.69 5.69
C GLU A 262 2.73 -1.08 7.03
N ALA A 263 3.29 0.13 7.04
CA ALA A 263 3.59 0.86 8.27
C ALA A 263 2.31 1.13 9.07
N ARG A 264 1.24 1.58 8.41
CA ARG A 264 -0.08 1.80 9.02
C ARG A 264 -0.63 0.51 9.63
N ASP A 265 -0.58 -0.60 8.89
CA ASP A 265 -1.08 -1.89 9.37
C ASP A 265 -0.27 -2.38 10.59
N CYS A 266 1.05 -2.17 10.60
CA CYS A 266 1.88 -2.44 11.77
C CYS A 266 1.49 -1.57 12.97
N ALA A 267 1.23 -0.28 12.75
CA ALA A 267 0.81 0.66 13.78
C ALA A 267 -0.56 0.30 14.35
N ALA A 268 -1.49 -0.18 13.51
CA ALA A 268 -2.80 -0.66 13.92
C ALA A 268 -2.69 -1.93 14.79
N GLU A 269 -1.85 -2.89 14.40
CA GLU A 269 -1.63 -4.12 15.17
C GLU A 269 -1.09 -3.88 16.58
N CYS A 270 -0.31 -2.81 16.77
CA CYS A 270 0.28 -2.47 18.07
C CYS A 270 -0.38 -1.29 18.80
N ASN A 271 -1.48 -0.73 18.25
CA ASN A 271 -2.13 0.49 18.74
C ASN A 271 -1.15 1.66 18.95
N SER A 272 -0.25 1.89 17.98
CA SER A 272 0.71 2.99 18.06
C SER A 272 0.02 4.35 17.95
N ASP A 273 0.54 5.30 18.70
CA ASP A 273 0.29 6.74 18.60
C ASP A 273 0.53 7.34 17.21
N GLN A 274 1.33 6.68 16.37
CA GLN A 274 1.61 7.11 15.00
C GLN A 274 0.53 6.72 13.99
N LEU A 275 -0.50 5.96 14.39
CA LEU A 275 -1.51 5.44 13.47
C LEU A 275 -2.20 6.55 12.65
N SER A 276 -2.65 7.62 13.31
CA SER A 276 -3.32 8.75 12.64
C SER A 276 -2.40 9.47 11.64
N LEU A 277 -1.14 9.67 12.01
CA LEU A 277 -0.12 10.25 11.13
C LEU A 277 0.12 9.36 9.90
N LEU A 278 0.16 8.04 10.08
CA LEU A 278 0.36 7.10 8.97
C LEU A 278 -0.88 7.01 8.06
N GLU A 279 -2.09 7.08 8.63
CA GLU A 279 -3.33 7.19 7.85
C GLU A 279 -3.36 8.46 6.99
N GLU A 280 -2.94 9.60 7.55
CA GLU A 280 -2.76 10.83 6.79
C GLU A 280 -1.75 10.63 5.65
N ARG A 281 -0.58 10.04 5.92
CA ARG A 281 0.43 9.78 4.89
C ARG A 281 -0.05 8.87 3.76
N VAL A 282 -0.82 7.83 4.09
CA VAL A 282 -1.45 6.95 3.09
C VAL A 282 -2.41 7.75 2.21
N LYS A 283 -3.33 8.53 2.79
CA LYS A 283 -4.30 9.35 2.03
C LYS A 283 -3.61 10.40 1.15
N LEU A 284 -2.55 11.05 1.65
CA LEU A 284 -1.76 12.00 0.86
C LEU A 284 -1.07 11.31 -0.32
N MET A 285 -0.55 10.09 -0.14
CA MET A 285 0.07 9.32 -1.20
C MET A 285 -0.96 8.82 -2.23
N GLU A 286 -2.17 8.47 -1.80
CA GLU A 286 -3.30 8.16 -2.70
C GLU A 286 -3.68 9.38 -3.55
N ALA A 287 -3.79 10.56 -2.93
CA ALA A 287 -4.03 11.82 -3.63
C ALA A 287 -2.92 12.13 -4.63
N GLN A 288 -1.65 11.92 -4.26
CA GLN A 288 -0.50 12.07 -5.15
C GLN A 288 -0.54 11.09 -6.35
N LEU A 289 -0.97 9.84 -6.13
CA LEU A 289 -1.15 8.87 -7.21
C LEU A 289 -2.22 9.32 -8.21
N GLN A 290 -3.36 9.83 -7.72
CA GLN A 290 -4.40 10.37 -8.59
C GLN A 290 -3.95 11.64 -9.32
N LEU A 291 -3.15 12.48 -8.66
CA LEU A 291 -2.54 13.65 -9.30
C LEU A 291 -1.61 13.23 -10.46
N SER A 292 -0.75 12.24 -10.26
CA SER A 292 0.13 11.70 -11.32
C SER A 292 -0.69 11.26 -12.54
N LYS A 293 -1.81 10.55 -12.33
CA LYS A 293 -2.74 10.16 -13.40
C LYS A 293 -3.35 11.36 -14.13
N ILE A 294 -3.83 12.36 -13.40
CA ILE A 294 -4.40 13.59 -13.99
C ILE A 294 -3.36 14.32 -14.85
N ILE A 295 -2.12 14.43 -14.38
CA ILE A 295 -1.04 15.07 -15.13
C ILE A 295 -0.73 14.27 -16.40
N CYS A 296 -0.68 12.93 -16.31
CA CYS A 296 -0.49 12.07 -17.47
C CYS A 296 -1.63 12.21 -18.49
N GLU A 297 -2.89 12.22 -18.05
CA GLU A 297 -4.06 12.45 -18.90
C GLU A 297 -4.00 13.82 -19.58
N PHE A 298 -3.60 14.87 -18.85
CA PHE A 298 -3.41 16.19 -19.43
C PHE A 298 -2.35 16.19 -20.52
N ILE A 299 -1.17 15.61 -20.27
CA ILE A 299 -0.08 15.50 -21.26
C ILE A 299 -0.55 14.72 -22.51
N ASN A 300 -1.29 13.62 -22.30
CA ASN A 300 -1.76 12.75 -23.37
C ASN A 300 -3.00 13.28 -24.12
N SER A 301 -3.67 14.31 -23.59
CA SER A 301 -4.90 14.88 -24.18
C SER A 301 -4.70 15.50 -25.57
N GLY A 302 -3.45 15.85 -25.93
CA GLY A 302 -3.14 16.50 -27.21
C GLY A 302 -3.77 17.89 -27.38
N LEU A 303 -4.23 18.52 -26.30
CA LEU A 303 -4.89 19.82 -26.36
C LEU A 303 -3.94 20.92 -26.85
N PRO A 304 -4.42 21.89 -27.66
CA PRO A 304 -3.58 22.99 -28.17
C PRO A 304 -2.91 23.85 -27.08
N GLN A 305 -3.47 23.83 -25.87
CA GLN A 305 -2.95 24.56 -24.72
C GLN A 305 -1.63 23.99 -24.20
N LEU A 306 -1.34 22.72 -24.46
CA LEU A 306 -0.05 22.12 -24.12
C LEU A 306 1.12 22.86 -24.76
N ASP A 307 0.91 23.47 -25.92
CA ASP A 307 1.93 24.22 -26.65
C ASP A 307 1.89 25.73 -26.33
N ARG A 308 0.98 26.17 -25.46
CA ARG A 308 0.91 27.56 -24.98
C ARG A 308 2.11 27.88 -24.12
N GLN A 309 2.74 29.01 -24.37
CA GLN A 309 3.84 29.52 -23.55
C GLN A 309 3.32 30.21 -22.29
N VAL A 310 3.91 29.85 -21.15
CA VAL A 310 3.63 30.39 -19.82
C VAL A 310 4.94 30.87 -19.22
N SER A 311 4.91 32.04 -18.60
CA SER A 311 6.06 32.55 -17.86
C SER A 311 6.18 31.82 -16.53
N VAL A 312 7.27 31.09 -16.34
CA VAL A 312 7.61 30.44 -15.06
C VAL A 312 8.64 31.30 -14.34
N SER A 313 8.36 31.66 -13.09
CA SER A 313 9.21 32.53 -12.27
C SER A 313 10.68 32.10 -12.29
N GLY A 314 11.55 32.96 -12.81
CA GLY A 314 12.99 32.73 -12.88
C GLY A 314 13.47 31.78 -13.99
N ARG A 315 12.59 31.24 -14.83
CA ARG A 315 12.94 30.25 -15.87
C ARG A 315 12.51 30.63 -17.30
N GLY A 316 11.92 31.81 -17.49
CA GLY A 316 11.49 32.29 -18.80
C GLY A 316 10.17 31.66 -19.26
N PHE A 317 9.93 31.69 -20.57
CA PHE A 317 8.72 31.14 -21.18
C PHE A 317 8.90 29.64 -21.46
N LEU A 318 8.12 28.82 -20.77
CA LEU A 318 8.03 27.38 -21.00
C LEU A 318 6.65 27.04 -21.54
N THR A 319 6.55 25.95 -22.30
CA THR A 319 5.25 25.42 -22.71
C THR A 319 4.54 24.77 -21.52
N GLU A 320 3.20 24.77 -21.50
CA GLU A 320 2.44 24.03 -20.49
C GLU A 320 2.82 22.54 -20.47
N ARG A 321 3.18 21.95 -21.62
CA ARG A 321 3.71 20.58 -21.70
C ARG A 321 5.02 20.41 -20.92
N GLN A 322 5.97 21.33 -21.07
CA GLN A 322 7.23 21.26 -20.34
C GLN A 322 7.01 21.38 -18.84
N VAL A 323 6.15 22.32 -18.42
CA VAL A 323 5.77 22.45 -17.00
C VAL A 323 5.14 21.16 -16.50
N ALA A 324 4.19 20.58 -17.24
CA ALA A 324 3.53 19.34 -16.84
C ALA A 324 4.51 18.15 -16.71
N LEU A 325 5.48 18.04 -17.61
CA LEU A 325 6.52 17.00 -17.53
C LEU A 325 7.42 17.19 -16.30
N GLU A 326 7.84 18.42 -16.00
CA GLU A 326 8.61 18.73 -14.79
C GLU A 326 7.82 18.42 -13.51
N GLN A 327 6.54 18.76 -13.47
CA GLN A 327 5.68 18.45 -12.33
C GLN A 327 5.43 16.95 -12.18
N LEU A 328 5.25 16.22 -13.29
CA LEU A 328 5.11 14.77 -13.26
C LEU A 328 6.38 14.11 -12.72
N GLU A 329 7.56 14.58 -13.13
CA GLU A 329 8.83 14.09 -12.61
C GLU A 329 8.97 14.33 -11.10
N LEU A 330 8.58 15.52 -10.63
CA LEU A 330 8.56 15.84 -9.20
C LEU A 330 7.60 14.91 -8.43
N VAL A 331 6.38 14.73 -8.94
CA VAL A 331 5.32 13.90 -8.33
C VAL A 331 5.71 12.42 -8.31
N ASP A 332 6.32 11.88 -9.35
CA ASP A 332 6.64 10.44 -9.40
C ASP A 332 7.89 10.10 -8.56
N ASN A 333 8.83 11.04 -8.41
CA ASN A 333 10.12 10.77 -7.79
C ASN A 333 10.12 10.94 -6.27
N PHE A 334 9.31 11.85 -5.73
CA PHE A 334 9.39 12.28 -4.33
C PHE A 334 8.04 12.16 -3.62
N ALA A 335 8.06 11.84 -2.33
CA ALA A 335 6.87 12.00 -1.48
C ALA A 335 6.68 13.49 -1.17
N LEU A 336 5.63 14.10 -1.74
CA LEU A 336 5.42 15.54 -1.64
C LEU A 336 4.80 15.93 -0.30
N SER A 337 5.10 17.14 0.17
CA SER A 337 4.41 17.72 1.32
C SER A 337 2.97 18.13 0.95
N THR A 338 2.11 18.32 1.96
CA THR A 338 0.75 18.85 1.78
C THR A 338 0.74 20.13 0.97
N SER A 339 1.65 21.08 1.25
CA SER A 339 1.74 22.35 0.51
C SER A 339 2.14 22.15 -0.94
N GLN A 340 3.09 21.25 -1.22
CA GLN A 340 3.51 20.93 -2.58
C GLN A 340 2.39 20.25 -3.35
N LEU A 341 1.66 19.31 -2.74
CA LEU A 341 0.51 18.68 -3.38
C LEU A 341 -0.59 19.68 -3.72
N LEU A 342 -0.89 20.61 -2.80
CA LEU A 342 -1.88 21.67 -3.05
C LEU A 342 -1.45 22.58 -4.21
N GLU A 343 -0.17 22.98 -4.26
CA GLU A 343 0.36 23.83 -5.33
C GLU A 343 0.31 23.13 -6.69
N VAL A 344 0.86 21.91 -6.78
CA VAL A 344 0.92 21.16 -8.04
C VAL A 344 -0.49 20.81 -8.52
N ALA A 345 -1.37 20.33 -7.64
CA ALA A 345 -2.75 20.02 -8.00
C ALA A 345 -3.52 21.27 -8.48
N GLY A 346 -3.22 22.44 -7.88
CA GLY A 346 -3.78 23.72 -8.28
C GLY A 346 -3.45 24.11 -9.73
N LEU A 347 -2.29 23.72 -10.25
CA LEU A 347 -1.92 23.97 -11.67
C LEU A 347 -2.83 23.22 -12.65
N PHE A 348 -3.41 22.08 -12.22
CA PHE A 348 -4.24 21.21 -13.06
C PHE A 348 -5.73 21.28 -12.66
N TYR A 349 -6.20 22.38 -12.06
CA TYR A 349 -7.59 22.52 -11.59
C TYR A 349 -8.63 22.20 -12.68
N ALA A 350 -8.40 22.66 -13.91
CA ALA A 350 -9.30 22.45 -15.05
C ALA A 350 -9.45 20.97 -15.47
N PHE A 351 -8.55 20.10 -15.00
CA PHE A 351 -8.50 18.66 -15.31
C PHE A 351 -8.79 17.78 -14.08
N GLY A 352 -9.33 18.36 -13.00
CA GLY A 352 -9.68 17.63 -11.78
C GLY A 352 -8.67 17.80 -10.63
N GLY A 353 -7.61 18.57 -10.81
CA GLY A 353 -6.64 18.86 -9.75
C GLY A 353 -7.27 19.52 -8.50
N ALA A 354 -8.32 20.32 -8.66
CA ALA A 354 -9.03 20.93 -7.54
C ALA A 354 -9.77 19.89 -6.66
N GLU A 355 -10.25 18.79 -7.25
CA GLU A 355 -10.82 17.68 -6.46
C GLU A 355 -9.72 16.96 -5.66
N ILE A 356 -8.48 16.91 -6.19
CA ILE A 356 -7.32 16.40 -5.44
C ILE A 356 -6.93 17.35 -4.32
N GLN A 357 -7.00 18.68 -4.52
CA GLN A 357 -6.76 19.63 -3.44
C GLN A 357 -7.73 19.41 -2.27
N LEU A 358 -9.01 19.12 -2.55
CA LEU A 358 -9.99 18.74 -1.52
C LEU A 358 -9.61 17.44 -0.79
N ASP A 359 -9.16 16.42 -1.51
CA ASP A 359 -8.68 15.16 -0.92
C ASP A 359 -7.47 15.41 0.00
N VAL A 360 -6.55 16.29 -0.40
CA VAL A 360 -5.36 16.68 0.38
C VAL A 360 -5.72 17.46 1.65
N LEU A 361 -6.63 18.45 1.56
CA LEU A 361 -7.11 19.21 2.72
C LEU A 361 -7.82 18.29 3.73
N SER A 362 -8.61 17.34 3.22
CA SER A 362 -9.30 16.34 4.03
C SER A 362 -8.32 15.40 4.73
N ALA A 363 -7.31 14.90 4.01
CA ALA A 363 -6.29 14.02 4.55
C ALA A 363 -5.51 14.69 5.69
N ALA A 364 -5.12 15.97 5.51
CA ALA A 364 -4.37 16.75 6.49
C ALA A 364 -5.25 17.36 7.60
N ASN A 365 -6.54 17.03 7.67
CA ASN A 365 -7.50 17.55 8.65
C ASN A 365 -7.50 19.08 8.77
N VAL A 366 -7.34 19.79 7.65
CA VAL A 366 -7.40 21.26 7.63
C VAL A 366 -8.80 21.70 8.04
N THR A 367 -8.90 22.68 8.94
CA THR A 367 -10.17 23.18 9.49
C THR A 367 -10.60 24.52 8.90
N ASP A 368 -9.76 25.13 8.07
CA ASP A 368 -10.04 26.42 7.43
C ASP A 368 -11.01 26.24 6.25
N ALA A 369 -12.28 26.62 6.46
CA ALA A 369 -13.33 26.55 5.46
C ALA A 369 -13.06 27.41 4.21
N SER A 370 -12.25 28.47 4.32
CA SER A 370 -11.93 29.33 3.18
C SER A 370 -11.07 28.60 2.14
N LEU A 371 -10.12 27.77 2.58
CA LEU A 371 -9.30 26.95 1.67
C LEU A 371 -10.15 25.92 0.92
N TYR A 372 -11.11 25.28 1.60
CA TYR A 372 -12.06 24.38 0.93
C TYR A 372 -12.91 25.14 -0.09
N ALA A 373 -13.39 26.35 0.23
CA ALA A 373 -14.23 27.12 -0.67
C ALA A 373 -13.49 27.52 -1.96
N ALA A 374 -12.25 27.97 -1.85
CA ALA A 374 -11.41 28.26 -3.02
C ALA A 374 -11.17 27.02 -3.90
N CYS A 375 -10.97 25.85 -3.29
CA CYS A 375 -10.84 24.59 -4.02
C CYS A 375 -12.16 24.17 -4.69
N VAL A 376 -13.30 24.35 -4.01
CA VAL A 376 -14.64 24.09 -4.57
C VAL A 376 -14.88 24.97 -5.79
N GLU A 377 -14.64 26.28 -5.69
CA GLU A 377 -14.82 27.21 -6.80
C GLU A 377 -13.92 26.84 -8.00
N SER A 378 -12.68 26.45 -7.74
CA SER A 378 -11.76 25.94 -8.76
C SER A 378 -12.23 24.62 -9.38
N ALA A 379 -12.87 23.75 -8.61
CA ALA A 379 -13.39 22.47 -9.09
C ALA A 379 -14.58 22.66 -10.05
N PHE A 380 -15.42 23.68 -9.85
CA PHE A 380 -16.47 24.05 -10.80
C PHE A 380 -15.93 24.64 -12.12
N LYS A 381 -14.65 24.99 -12.19
CA LYS A 381 -13.96 25.40 -13.43
C LYS A 381 -13.40 24.19 -14.22
N ARG A 382 -13.71 22.95 -13.81
CA ARG A 382 -13.31 21.71 -14.50
C ARG A 382 -13.95 21.61 -15.89
N ARG A 383 -13.19 21.11 -16.87
CA ARG A 383 -13.66 20.94 -18.25
C ARG A 383 -14.39 19.63 -18.46
N ASN A 384 -15.21 19.60 -19.51
CA ASN A 384 -15.92 18.40 -19.98
C ASN A 384 -16.76 17.71 -18.90
N THR A 385 -17.28 18.48 -17.93
CA THR A 385 -18.19 18.01 -16.90
C THR A 385 -19.29 19.05 -16.69
N THR A 386 -20.48 18.61 -16.29
CA THR A 386 -21.55 19.54 -15.97
C THR A 386 -21.41 20.07 -14.53
N VAL A 387 -22.08 21.17 -14.24
CA VAL A 387 -22.13 21.75 -12.88
C VAL A 387 -22.74 20.76 -11.91
N GLU A 388 -23.79 20.04 -12.31
CA GLU A 388 -24.48 19.05 -11.48
C GLU A 388 -23.59 17.84 -11.19
N GLU A 389 -22.87 17.33 -12.19
CA GLU A 389 -21.91 16.23 -11.99
C GLU A 389 -20.79 16.62 -11.02
N THR A 390 -20.28 17.84 -11.16
CA THR A 390 -19.21 18.37 -10.30
C THR A 390 -19.70 18.51 -8.86
N ALA A 391 -20.90 19.08 -8.67
CA ALA A 391 -21.53 19.18 -7.36
C ALA A 391 -21.70 17.80 -6.72
N ARG A 392 -22.22 16.79 -7.46
CA ARG A 392 -22.39 15.43 -6.95
C ARG A 392 -21.07 14.80 -6.50
N ARG A 393 -19.98 14.97 -7.26
CA ARG A 393 -18.65 14.46 -6.89
C ARG A 393 -18.13 15.13 -5.62
N ILE A 394 -18.15 16.46 -5.55
CA ILE A 394 -17.64 17.23 -4.42
C ILE A 394 -18.43 16.92 -3.15
N ILE A 395 -19.76 16.95 -3.20
CA ILE A 395 -20.62 16.67 -2.02
C ILE A 395 -20.43 15.21 -1.59
N GLY A 396 -20.43 14.27 -2.54
CA GLY A 396 -20.22 12.85 -2.24
C GLY A 396 -18.91 12.60 -1.49
N LYS A 397 -17.84 13.31 -1.85
CA LYS A 397 -16.55 13.25 -1.17
C LYS A 397 -16.54 13.96 0.17
N CYS A 398 -17.00 15.21 0.23
CA CYS A 398 -16.66 16.13 1.33
C CYS A 398 -17.79 16.36 2.34
N ARG A 399 -19.03 15.90 2.11
CA ARG A 399 -20.19 16.20 2.98
C ARG A 399 -20.02 15.83 4.45
N HIS A 400 -19.11 14.90 4.76
CA HIS A 400 -18.86 14.42 6.11
C HIS A 400 -17.85 15.28 6.88
N LEU A 401 -17.20 16.25 6.21
CA LEU A 401 -16.19 17.11 6.80
C LEU A 401 -16.84 18.34 7.42
N ILE A 402 -16.46 18.66 8.66
CA ILE A 402 -17.02 19.81 9.41
C ILE A 402 -16.69 21.14 8.71
N ALA A 403 -15.48 21.27 8.15
CA ALA A 403 -15.02 22.48 7.47
C ALA A 403 -15.56 22.62 6.03
N PHE A 404 -16.37 21.67 5.54
CA PHE A 404 -16.84 21.70 4.16
C PHE A 404 -17.87 22.83 3.94
N PRO A 405 -17.61 23.78 3.01
CA PRO A 405 -18.45 24.95 2.80
C PRO A 405 -19.65 24.61 1.91
N LEU A 406 -20.62 23.88 2.47
CA LEU A 406 -21.83 23.48 1.75
C LEU A 406 -22.61 24.67 1.19
N SER A 407 -22.62 25.80 1.90
CA SER A 407 -23.21 27.06 1.45
C SER A 407 -22.58 27.58 0.16
N HIS A 408 -21.27 27.39 -0.02
CA HIS A 408 -20.56 27.83 -1.20
C HIS A 408 -20.92 26.98 -2.43
N VAL A 409 -21.07 25.65 -2.26
CA VAL A 409 -21.59 24.76 -3.31
C VAL A 409 -23.03 25.13 -3.67
N ALA A 410 -23.88 25.37 -2.66
CA ALA A 410 -25.26 25.76 -2.88
C ALA A 410 -25.35 27.08 -3.64
N LYS A 411 -24.54 28.10 -3.32
CA LYS A 411 -24.46 29.36 -4.07
C LYS A 411 -24.14 29.15 -5.55
N ILE A 412 -23.15 28.32 -5.88
CA ILE A 412 -22.81 28.03 -7.29
C ILE A 412 -23.97 27.33 -8.01
N LEU A 413 -24.64 26.39 -7.33
CA LEU A 413 -25.82 25.71 -7.87
C LEU A 413 -27.02 26.66 -8.06
N GLU A 414 -27.30 27.55 -7.12
CA GLU A 414 -28.35 28.58 -7.24
C GLU A 414 -28.05 29.53 -8.40
N ALA A 415 -26.80 29.97 -8.55
CA ALA A 415 -26.38 30.81 -9.67
C ALA A 415 -26.62 30.10 -11.01
N TYR A 416 -26.24 28.84 -11.13
CA TYR A 416 -26.46 28.06 -12.34
C TYR A 416 -27.96 27.81 -12.60
N ALA A 417 -28.73 27.46 -11.58
CA ALA A 417 -30.16 27.23 -11.68
C ALA A 417 -30.92 28.51 -12.09
N PHE A 418 -30.52 29.66 -11.57
CA PHE A 418 -31.11 30.96 -11.89
C PHE A 418 -30.93 31.32 -13.37
N HIS A 419 -29.74 31.07 -13.94
CA HIS A 419 -29.51 31.29 -15.37
C HIS A 419 -30.38 30.40 -16.28
N GLN A 420 -30.78 29.21 -15.80
CA GLN A 420 -31.63 28.30 -16.58
C GLN A 420 -33.12 28.59 -16.43
N SER A 421 -33.57 28.89 -15.21
CA SER A 421 -34.97 29.13 -14.87
C SER A 421 -35.07 30.23 -13.81
N PRO A 422 -35.04 31.52 -14.20
CA PRO A 422 -35.03 32.64 -13.27
C PRO A 422 -36.34 32.77 -12.47
N ASP A 423 -37.41 32.14 -12.94
CA ASP A 423 -38.73 32.06 -12.31
C ASP A 423 -38.83 30.99 -11.20
N GLY A 424 -37.79 30.19 -10.99
CA GLY A 424 -37.70 29.22 -9.89
C GLY A 424 -37.20 27.85 -10.33
N SER A 425 -36.39 27.20 -9.48
CA SER A 425 -35.86 25.87 -9.75
C SER A 425 -35.85 25.00 -8.49
N THR A 426 -35.97 23.68 -8.67
CA THR A 426 -35.78 22.68 -7.60
C THR A 426 -34.38 22.08 -7.61
N LEU A 427 -33.55 22.44 -8.61
CA LEU A 427 -32.30 21.76 -8.94
C LEU A 427 -31.34 21.67 -7.74
N THR A 428 -31.05 22.78 -7.07
CA THR A 428 -30.11 22.81 -5.94
C THR A 428 -30.59 21.92 -4.80
N VAL A 429 -31.86 22.03 -4.42
CA VAL A 429 -32.45 21.25 -3.33
C VAL A 429 -32.43 19.76 -3.65
N ASP A 430 -32.76 19.41 -4.90
CA ASP A 430 -32.81 18.03 -5.35
C ASP A 430 -31.41 17.42 -5.40
N ILE A 431 -30.40 18.12 -5.96
CA ILE A 431 -29.00 17.65 -5.97
C ILE A 431 -28.46 17.46 -4.56
N LEU A 432 -28.65 18.44 -3.66
CA LEU A 432 -28.17 18.34 -2.28
C LEU A 432 -28.80 17.14 -1.56
N THR A 433 -30.12 16.94 -1.74
CA THR A 433 -30.86 15.84 -1.12
C THR A 433 -30.48 14.48 -1.72
N GLU A 434 -30.33 14.39 -3.05
CA GLU A 434 -29.86 13.19 -3.76
C GLU A 434 -28.45 12.78 -3.31
N CYS A 435 -27.60 13.77 -3.04
CA CYS A 435 -26.25 13.57 -2.49
C CYS A 435 -26.24 13.21 -1.00
N GLY A 436 -27.40 12.93 -0.39
CA GLY A 436 -27.51 12.46 0.99
C GLY A 436 -27.30 13.54 2.06
N VAL A 437 -27.37 14.82 1.70
CA VAL A 437 -27.40 15.90 2.71
C VAL A 437 -28.76 15.88 3.40
N GLU A 438 -28.77 15.95 4.73
CA GLU A 438 -30.02 15.96 5.48
C GLU A 438 -30.87 17.18 5.10
N ARG A 439 -32.18 16.96 4.88
CA ARG A 439 -33.10 18.00 4.41
C ARG A 439 -33.14 19.24 5.33
N ASN A 440 -32.97 19.04 6.64
CA ASN A 440 -32.89 20.15 7.61
C ASN A 440 -31.61 20.98 7.42
N ILE A 441 -30.49 20.32 7.10
CA ILE A 441 -29.23 20.99 6.78
C ILE A 441 -29.37 21.74 5.47
N VAL A 442 -29.96 21.13 4.42
CA VAL A 442 -30.25 21.82 3.14
C VAL A 442 -31.06 23.09 3.37
N PHE A 443 -32.16 23.01 4.13
CA PHE A 443 -32.96 24.18 4.47
C PHE A 443 -32.15 25.24 5.23
N SER A 444 -31.39 24.82 6.25
CA SER A 444 -30.60 25.75 7.07
C SER A 444 -29.50 26.43 6.24
N THR A 445 -28.85 25.72 5.33
CA THR A 445 -27.84 26.25 4.41
C THR A 445 -28.43 27.26 3.44
N LEU A 446 -29.61 27.01 2.87
CA LEU A 446 -30.27 27.99 2.01
C LEU A 446 -30.76 29.20 2.82
N ALA A 447 -31.26 29.00 4.04
CA ALA A 447 -31.67 30.07 4.92
C ALA A 447 -30.51 31.01 5.27
N THR A 448 -29.31 30.49 5.55
CA THR A 448 -28.13 31.34 5.83
C THR A 448 -27.67 32.14 4.61
N ILE A 449 -27.85 31.59 3.39
CA ILE A 449 -27.60 32.33 2.13
C ILE A 449 -28.59 33.48 2.00
N VAL A 450 -29.90 33.22 2.15
CA VAL A 450 -30.97 34.23 2.13
C VAL A 450 -30.73 35.33 3.17
N GLU A 451 -30.35 34.95 4.39
CA GLU A 451 -30.10 35.89 5.48
C GLU A 451 -28.76 36.65 5.35
N LYS A 452 -27.93 36.30 4.35
CA LYS A 452 -26.57 36.85 4.14
C LYS A 452 -25.67 36.66 5.36
N LYS A 453 -25.82 35.54 6.07
CA LYS A 453 -25.05 35.16 7.28
C LYS A 453 -24.03 34.05 7.01
N ASP A 454 -23.68 33.82 5.76
CA ASP A 454 -22.69 32.80 5.38
C ASP A 454 -21.30 33.15 5.94
N THR A 455 -20.70 32.23 6.71
CA THR A 455 -19.49 32.47 7.50
C THR A 455 -18.20 31.98 6.82
N VAL A 456 -18.26 31.54 5.56
CA VAL A 456 -17.15 30.91 4.83
C VAL A 456 -15.97 31.87 4.55
N GLY A 457 -16.18 33.18 4.68
CA GLY A 457 -15.10 34.18 4.66
C GLY A 457 -14.53 34.49 3.27
N LEU A 458 -15.08 33.91 2.20
CA LEU A 458 -14.75 34.21 0.80
C LEU A 458 -16.01 34.58 0.00
N PRO A 459 -15.92 35.56 -0.92
CA PRO A 459 -16.96 35.83 -1.90
C PRO A 459 -17.14 34.62 -2.84
N CYS A 460 -18.30 34.50 -3.48
CA CYS A 460 -18.58 33.44 -4.44
C CYS A 460 -18.80 34.11 -5.78
N GLU A 461 -17.78 34.15 -6.64
CA GLU A 461 -17.78 34.96 -7.87
C GLU A 461 -18.97 34.59 -8.74
N ALA A 462 -19.22 33.29 -8.94
CA ALA A 462 -20.33 32.79 -9.74
C ALA A 462 -21.70 33.28 -9.23
N PHE A 463 -21.89 33.36 -7.93
CA PHE A 463 -23.13 33.81 -7.33
C PHE A 463 -23.25 35.33 -7.36
N ASP A 464 -22.19 36.03 -7.00
CA ASP A 464 -22.15 37.49 -6.93
C ASP A 464 -22.32 38.12 -8.34
N GLU A 465 -21.78 37.49 -9.39
CA GLU A 465 -21.93 37.93 -10.79
C GLU A 465 -23.28 37.56 -11.41
N SER A 466 -23.91 36.46 -10.98
CA SER A 466 -25.17 35.97 -11.55
C SER A 466 -26.40 36.86 -11.30
N GLY A 467 -26.32 37.74 -10.30
CA GLY A 467 -27.44 38.60 -9.93
C GLY A 467 -28.67 37.85 -9.39
N VAL A 468 -28.49 36.67 -8.78
CA VAL A 468 -29.58 35.89 -8.18
C VAL A 468 -30.44 36.78 -7.26
N THR A 469 -31.74 36.81 -7.51
CA THR A 469 -32.67 37.66 -6.76
C THR A 469 -33.09 37.03 -5.42
N ASP A 470 -33.39 37.86 -4.43
CA ASP A 470 -33.92 37.39 -3.14
C ASP A 470 -35.23 36.59 -3.34
N ALA A 471 -36.03 36.92 -4.36
CA ALA A 471 -37.25 36.21 -4.75
C ALA A 471 -36.98 34.76 -5.19
N PHE A 472 -35.94 34.55 -6.02
CA PHE A 472 -35.52 33.22 -6.44
C PHE A 472 -35.02 32.39 -5.26
N LEU A 473 -34.21 32.97 -4.37
CA LEU A 473 -33.74 32.26 -3.17
C LEU A 473 -34.90 31.88 -2.23
N MET A 474 -35.94 32.72 -2.11
CA MET A 474 -37.13 32.38 -1.34
C MET A 474 -37.90 31.21 -1.97
N HIS A 475 -37.94 31.11 -3.30
CA HIS A 475 -38.46 29.93 -3.99
C HIS A 475 -37.66 28.67 -3.62
N SER A 476 -36.33 28.69 -3.75
CA SER A 476 -35.46 27.56 -3.38
C SER A 476 -35.62 27.16 -1.90
N LEU A 477 -35.77 28.14 -1.00
CA LEU A 477 -36.04 27.89 0.42
C LEU A 477 -37.43 27.26 0.67
N ALA A 478 -38.45 27.69 -0.07
CA ALA A 478 -39.79 27.08 -0.01
C ALA A 478 -39.78 25.63 -0.53
N VAL A 479 -39.04 25.34 -1.61
CA VAL A 479 -38.82 23.97 -2.11
C VAL A 479 -38.12 23.11 -1.06
N ALA A 480 -37.08 23.63 -0.40
CA ALA A 480 -36.39 22.91 0.68
C ALA A 480 -37.34 22.56 1.83
N LEU A 481 -38.17 23.52 2.27
CA LEU A 481 -39.20 23.29 3.26
C LEU A 481 -40.19 22.21 2.81
N HIS A 482 -40.65 22.27 1.56
CA HIS A 482 -41.53 21.25 1.00
C HIS A 482 -40.89 19.85 1.07
N ARG A 483 -39.61 19.71 0.69
CA ARG A 483 -38.91 18.42 0.81
C ARG A 483 -38.83 17.92 2.26
N VAL A 484 -38.68 18.82 3.25
CA VAL A 484 -38.71 18.46 4.68
C VAL A 484 -40.10 17.99 5.12
N VAL A 485 -41.16 18.75 4.80
CA VAL A 485 -42.54 18.46 5.23
C VAL A 485 -43.05 17.12 4.71
N PHE A 486 -42.71 16.79 3.47
CA PHE A 486 -43.16 15.56 2.80
C PHE A 486 -42.19 14.38 2.97
N ALA A 487 -41.25 14.45 3.91
CA ALA A 487 -40.37 13.33 4.22
C ALA A 487 -41.16 12.17 4.88
N PRO A 488 -40.87 10.89 4.54
CA PRO A 488 -41.69 9.75 4.97
C PRO A 488 -41.66 9.45 6.49
N HIS A 489 -40.76 10.06 7.26
CA HIS A 489 -40.64 9.85 8.71
C HIS A 489 -40.32 11.18 9.39
N VAL A 490 -41.32 11.81 10.02
CA VAL A 490 -41.17 13.08 10.76
C VAL A 490 -41.21 12.81 12.26
N GLY A 491 -40.07 12.93 12.96
CA GLY A 491 -39.95 12.82 14.41
C GLY A 491 -40.31 14.11 15.17
N SER A 492 -40.40 14.05 16.51
CA SER A 492 -40.79 15.19 17.36
C SER A 492 -39.85 16.40 17.27
N VAL A 493 -38.53 16.17 17.16
CA VAL A 493 -37.52 17.23 16.96
C VAL A 493 -37.72 17.94 15.61
N GLN A 494 -38.15 17.20 14.58
CA GLN A 494 -38.42 17.75 13.26
C GLN A 494 -39.70 18.61 13.25
N LEU A 495 -40.67 18.38 14.14
CA LEU A 495 -41.87 19.23 14.27
C LEU A 495 -41.55 20.64 14.80
N HIS A 496 -40.64 20.76 15.77
CA HIS A 496 -40.19 22.06 16.27
C HIS A 496 -39.40 22.83 15.21
N PHE A 497 -38.52 22.15 14.49
CA PHE A 497 -37.82 22.71 13.34
C PHE A 497 -38.80 23.19 12.25
N LEU A 498 -39.78 22.37 11.90
CA LEU A 498 -40.79 22.68 10.87
C LEU A 498 -41.59 23.95 11.18
N ARG A 499 -41.99 24.16 12.43
CA ARG A 499 -42.70 25.39 12.83
C ARG A 499 -41.85 26.64 12.62
N ASN A 500 -40.58 26.58 13.00
CA ASN A 500 -39.64 27.69 12.81
C ASN A 500 -39.38 27.92 11.32
N ALA A 501 -39.12 26.85 10.56
CA ALA A 501 -38.87 26.90 9.13
C ALA A 501 -40.06 27.48 8.33
N LEU A 502 -41.29 27.10 8.68
CA LEU A 502 -42.52 27.67 8.10
C LEU A 502 -42.63 29.18 8.34
N ASN A 503 -42.28 29.64 9.55
CA ASN A 503 -42.30 31.07 9.88
C ASN A 503 -41.19 31.81 9.12
N THR A 504 -39.97 31.26 9.07
CA THR A 504 -38.85 31.85 8.31
C THR A 504 -39.21 32.02 6.83
N VAL A 505 -39.80 31.01 6.19
CA VAL A 505 -40.22 31.13 4.78
C VAL A 505 -41.34 32.16 4.62
N ARG A 506 -42.35 32.14 5.49
CA ARG A 506 -43.47 33.10 5.45
C ARG A 506 -42.99 34.55 5.62
N GLU A 507 -42.15 34.82 6.61
CA GLU A 507 -41.59 36.15 6.87
C GLU A 507 -40.69 36.61 5.73
N GLY A 508 -39.88 35.71 5.18
CA GLY A 508 -39.01 35.98 4.02
C GLY A 508 -39.81 36.35 2.77
N ILE A 509 -40.84 35.56 2.41
CA ILE A 509 -41.70 35.85 1.25
C ILE A 509 -42.37 37.21 1.42
N ASN A 510 -42.98 37.46 2.59
CA ASN A 510 -43.62 38.75 2.88
C ASN A 510 -42.63 39.91 2.73
N ARG A 511 -41.40 39.76 3.23
CA ARG A 511 -40.37 40.80 3.14
C ARG A 511 -39.99 41.13 1.70
N VAL A 512 -39.81 40.11 0.86
CA VAL A 512 -39.41 40.28 -0.55
C VAL A 512 -40.57 40.79 -1.40
N ALA A 513 -41.81 40.42 -1.08
CA ALA A 513 -43.02 40.90 -1.77
C ALA A 513 -43.25 42.42 -1.69
N TYR A 514 -42.63 43.13 -0.73
CA TYR A 514 -42.69 44.59 -0.65
C TYR A 514 -41.80 45.30 -1.69
N PHE A 515 -40.89 44.59 -2.36
CA PHE A 515 -39.93 45.16 -3.33
C PHE A 515 -39.76 44.28 -4.58
N PRO A 516 -40.81 44.03 -5.39
CA PRO A 516 -40.68 43.24 -6.62
C PRO A 516 -39.86 44.01 -7.67
N ALA A 517 -38.72 43.45 -8.07
CA ALA A 517 -37.78 44.10 -8.99
C ALA A 517 -38.15 43.87 -10.48
N ASP A 518 -38.59 42.65 -10.84
CA ASP A 518 -38.87 42.24 -12.23
C ASP A 518 -39.98 41.16 -12.32
N GLU A 519 -40.40 40.84 -13.55
CA GLU A 519 -41.50 39.90 -13.83
C GLU A 519 -41.15 38.45 -13.40
N ASP A 520 -39.89 38.05 -13.54
CA ASP A 520 -39.40 36.73 -13.13
C ASP A 520 -39.41 36.58 -11.60
N SER A 521 -39.00 37.61 -10.86
CA SER A 521 -39.10 37.65 -9.40
C SER A 521 -40.54 37.56 -8.92
N CYS A 522 -41.49 38.20 -9.62
CA CYS A 522 -42.91 38.06 -9.32
C CYS A 522 -43.41 36.61 -9.50
N ARG A 523 -42.97 35.95 -10.59
CA ARG A 523 -43.28 34.53 -10.83
C ARG A 523 -42.69 33.62 -9.77
N ALA A 524 -41.42 33.83 -9.41
CA ALA A 524 -40.72 33.05 -8.39
C ALA A 524 -41.39 33.17 -7.01
N LEU A 525 -41.78 34.39 -6.60
CA LEU A 525 -42.51 34.62 -5.36
C LEU A 525 -43.89 33.94 -5.37
N THR A 526 -44.64 34.07 -6.47
CA THR A 526 -45.95 33.42 -6.60
C THR A 526 -45.83 31.90 -6.50
N ALA A 527 -44.77 31.31 -7.09
CA ALA A 527 -44.49 29.89 -6.96
C ALA A 527 -44.10 29.52 -5.52
N ALA A 528 -43.26 30.32 -4.86
CA ALA A 528 -42.87 30.12 -3.46
C ALA A 528 -44.09 30.17 -2.51
N GLU A 529 -45.02 31.09 -2.73
CA GLU A 529 -46.28 31.20 -1.97
C GLU A 529 -47.13 29.94 -2.11
N ARG A 530 -47.34 29.45 -3.34
CA ARG A 530 -48.08 28.21 -3.59
C ARG A 530 -47.44 27.01 -2.90
N ILE A 531 -46.11 26.91 -2.91
CA ILE A 531 -45.38 25.84 -2.22
C ILE A 531 -45.56 25.97 -0.70
N LEU A 532 -45.47 27.20 -0.16
CA LEU A 532 -45.66 27.46 1.26
C LEU A 532 -47.09 27.11 1.72
N GLU A 533 -48.11 27.40 0.93
CA GLU A 533 -49.50 27.00 1.21
C GLU A 533 -49.65 25.49 1.30
N GLN A 534 -49.06 24.74 0.36
CA GLN A 534 -49.03 23.29 0.39
C GLN A 534 -48.34 22.76 1.66
N CYS A 535 -47.22 23.39 2.05
CA CYS A 535 -46.50 23.05 3.28
C CYS A 535 -47.32 23.32 4.55
N HIS A 536 -48.05 24.45 4.62
CA HIS A 536 -48.95 24.77 5.75
C HIS A 536 -50.09 23.75 5.86
N LEU A 537 -50.72 23.41 4.74
CA LEU A 537 -51.79 22.42 4.70
C LEU A 537 -51.28 21.03 5.12
N ALA A 538 -50.11 20.60 4.64
CA ALA A 538 -49.53 19.32 5.02
C ALA A 538 -49.09 19.29 6.49
N THR A 539 -48.49 20.36 7.00
CA THR A 539 -48.04 20.44 8.40
C THR A 539 -49.22 20.45 9.37
N SER A 540 -50.31 21.16 9.05
CA SER A 540 -51.53 21.14 9.85
C SER A 540 -52.11 19.72 10.03
N ARG A 541 -52.08 18.91 8.97
CA ARG A 541 -52.48 17.49 8.97
C ARG A 541 -51.55 16.60 9.80
N LEU A 542 -50.25 16.89 9.81
CA LEU A 542 -49.26 16.18 10.64
C LEU A 542 -49.45 16.47 12.13
N THR A 543 -49.76 17.73 12.49
CA THR A 543 -50.02 18.13 13.88
C THR A 543 -51.39 17.72 14.40
N SER A 544 -52.34 17.42 13.51
CA SER A 544 -53.71 17.00 13.87
C SER A 544 -53.90 15.48 13.97
N ARG A 545 -52.87 14.67 13.69
CA ARG A 545 -52.95 13.21 13.86
C ARG A 545 -52.80 12.84 15.35
N PRO A 546 -53.76 12.13 15.96
CA PRO A 546 -53.58 11.59 17.30
C PRO A 546 -52.42 10.58 17.29
N VAL A 547 -51.49 10.75 18.24
CA VAL A 547 -50.45 9.77 18.53
C VAL A 547 -51.16 8.54 19.10
N PHE A 548 -51.12 7.42 18.38
CA PHE A 548 -51.52 6.10 18.90
C PHE A 548 -50.26 5.30 19.24
#